data_AF-A0A1M7ZHA8-F1
#
_entry.id   AF-A0A1M7ZHA8-F1
#
_cell.length_a   1.000
_cell.length_b   1.000
_cell.length_c   1.000
_cell.angle_alpha   90.00
_cell.angle_beta   90.00
_cell.angle_gamma   90.00
#
_symmetry.space_group_name_H-M   'P 1'
#
loop_
_entity.id
_entity.type
_entity.pdbx_description
1 polymer ?
#
loop_
_entity_poly.entity_id
_entity_poly.type
_entity_poly.pdbx_seq_one_letter_code
_entity_poly.pdbx_strand_id
1 'polypeptide(L)'
;MSTTTETTKKLGHEYIQVDEDQIAYKLLQEFEAQVTRMYKDKKMLRQVHTKMHGCVKAVFSIVEDLPQELKIGVFGGEKKNFNAWVRFSNGNTQPQKDKKKDIRGVAIKLLGVPGEKILDDQLLAETQDFLLMSSETFFAKTIKELSRLLNAMTSPNFFKSKLFFLNPLLWPIIFRATKSKVACKNPIDIPYWSTQPYQFGTIDRAVKYHLRPSPCNTVVVENTTDDNYLRYNLAQTLHDNEAKFDFFIQFQTDADAMPIEDPTVAWSSQYIKVATLTIPPQVFDSNAQIEFGDNLSFNPWHSLPEHRPLGAFNRVRKKVYEAMSKFRHEFNHLPVAEPKDSEDFLNDINPINTKVTLDQQVPSKRILYTTAEVIVNCDKKKAYEFVSSVNKLSSWLLKTGPIYGVIKVKTLRGHWENVGDNRLVERGDTATLVEELISVHPYSNYAYQTTKFSDIFKHFTNKTYGHMWFDTVDDKTRLRWVYTFTYKNFLSRLFLSLFVPLFLKKYLQNGLNNAKEFLED
;
A
#
# COMPACT_ATOMS: atom_id res chain seq x y z
N MET A 1 39.05 -17.04 36.98
CA MET A 1 39.32 -16.31 35.73
C MET A 1 38.92 -17.23 34.59
N SER A 2 37.74 -17.00 34.00
CA SER A 2 37.28 -17.80 32.85
C SER A 2 37.84 -17.14 31.60
N THR A 3 38.84 -17.78 30.99
CA THR A 3 39.38 -17.43 29.68
C THR A 3 38.31 -17.68 28.63
N THR A 4 37.48 -16.68 28.39
CA THR A 4 36.62 -16.62 27.22
C THR A 4 37.54 -16.32 26.04
N THR A 5 37.88 -17.36 25.29
CA THR A 5 38.47 -17.21 23.96
C THR A 5 37.45 -16.46 23.11
N GLU A 6 37.62 -15.15 22.97
CA GLU A 6 36.89 -14.33 22.00
C GLU A 6 37.13 -14.93 20.62
N THR A 7 36.16 -15.71 20.15
CA THR A 7 36.22 -16.32 18.84
C THR A 7 35.95 -15.20 17.86
N THR A 8 36.99 -14.71 17.17
CA THR A 8 36.88 -13.65 16.19
C THR A 8 35.80 -13.99 15.18
N LYS A 9 34.80 -13.12 15.02
CA LYS A 9 33.72 -13.39 14.08
C LYS A 9 34.23 -13.33 12.65
N LYS A 10 33.61 -14.09 11.76
CA LYS A 10 33.97 -14.18 10.34
C LYS A 10 32.88 -13.56 9.47
N LEU A 11 33.29 -12.91 8.38
CA LEU A 11 32.36 -12.38 7.39
C LEU A 11 31.52 -13.52 6.79
N GLY A 12 30.25 -13.23 6.52
CA GLY A 12 29.27 -14.18 5.98
C GLY A 12 28.89 -15.34 6.91
N HIS A 13 29.54 -15.49 8.06
CA HIS A 13 29.38 -16.67 8.90
C HIS A 13 28.18 -16.56 9.86
N GLU A 14 27.42 -17.66 9.95
CA GLU A 14 26.28 -17.80 10.84
C GLU A 14 26.70 -18.49 12.16
N TYR A 15 26.06 -18.11 13.26
CA TYR A 15 26.32 -18.64 14.60
C TYR A 15 25.03 -19.22 15.16
N ILE A 16 24.78 -20.49 14.85
CA ILE A 16 23.51 -21.17 15.12
C ILE A 16 23.37 -21.46 16.62
N GLN A 17 22.22 -21.09 17.19
CA GLN A 17 21.84 -21.42 18.57
C GLN A 17 21.07 -22.75 18.62
N VAL A 18 21.27 -23.51 19.70
CA VAL A 18 20.69 -24.87 19.84
C VAL A 18 19.15 -24.85 19.95
N ASP A 19 18.55 -23.76 20.43
CA ASP A 19 17.11 -23.66 20.68
C ASP A 19 16.30 -23.05 19.51
N GLU A 20 16.93 -22.73 18.37
CA GLU A 20 16.26 -22.05 17.25
C GLU A 20 15.07 -22.84 16.71
N ASP A 21 15.22 -24.15 16.53
CA ASP A 21 14.18 -25.01 15.99
C ASP A 21 12.99 -25.15 16.93
N GLN A 22 13.26 -25.23 18.24
CA GLN A 22 12.21 -25.28 19.25
C GLN A 22 11.42 -23.95 19.31
N ILE A 23 12.12 -22.82 19.16
CA ILE A 23 11.50 -21.49 19.12
C ILE A 23 10.66 -21.34 17.85
N ALA A 24 11.18 -21.76 16.69
CA ALA A 24 10.47 -21.73 15.42
C ALA A 24 9.16 -22.52 15.49
N TYR A 25 9.21 -23.73 16.04
CA TYR A 25 8.04 -24.59 16.22
C TYR A 25 6.97 -23.94 17.10
N LYS A 26 7.36 -23.38 18.26
CA LYS A 26 6.43 -22.67 19.16
C LYS A 26 5.81 -21.44 18.51
N LEU A 27 6.59 -20.69 17.73
CA LEU A 27 6.11 -19.54 16.96
C LEU A 27 5.05 -19.96 15.95
N LEU A 28 5.32 -21.02 15.19
CA LEU A 28 4.38 -21.54 14.20
C LEU A 28 3.04 -21.96 14.84
N GLN A 29 3.08 -22.71 15.94
CA GLN A 29 1.88 -23.11 16.67
C GLN A 29 1.03 -21.92 17.13
N GLU A 30 1.67 -20.88 17.70
CA GLU A 30 0.93 -19.69 18.11
C GLU A 30 0.34 -18.94 16.92
N PHE A 31 1.05 -18.88 15.79
CA PHE A 31 0.58 -18.24 14.57
C PHE A 31 -0.64 -18.94 13.99
N GLU A 32 -0.60 -20.26 13.83
CA GLU A 32 -1.74 -21.07 13.38
C GLU A 32 -2.92 -20.91 14.33
N ALA A 33 -2.68 -21.01 15.65
CA ALA A 33 -3.72 -20.84 16.64
C ALA A 33 -4.34 -19.43 16.60
N GLN A 34 -3.53 -18.39 16.39
CA GLN A 34 -4.02 -17.01 16.27
C GLN A 34 -4.91 -16.84 15.04
N VAL A 35 -4.42 -17.21 13.85
CA VAL A 35 -5.20 -17.01 12.62
C VAL A 35 -6.47 -17.86 12.61
N THR A 36 -6.43 -19.08 13.16
CA THR A 36 -7.61 -19.93 13.33
C THR A 36 -8.67 -19.26 14.22
N ARG A 37 -8.25 -18.66 15.35
CA ARG A 37 -9.16 -17.88 16.22
C ARG A 37 -9.76 -16.67 15.50
N MET A 38 -8.99 -16.00 14.65
CA MET A 38 -9.40 -14.77 13.99
C MET A 38 -10.30 -14.99 12.75
N TYR A 39 -10.12 -16.11 12.04
CA TYR A 39 -10.72 -16.33 10.72
C TYR A 39 -11.58 -17.59 10.63
N LYS A 40 -12.03 -18.16 11.76
CA LYS A 40 -12.82 -19.41 11.82
C LYS A 40 -13.89 -19.57 10.72
N ASP A 41 -14.64 -18.50 10.42
CA ASP A 41 -15.74 -18.50 9.44
C ASP A 41 -15.54 -17.42 8.36
N LYS A 42 -14.29 -17.07 8.06
CA LYS A 42 -13.93 -15.99 7.11
C LYS A 42 -12.76 -16.42 6.25
N LYS A 43 -12.56 -15.77 5.09
CA LYS A 43 -11.31 -15.90 4.33
C LYS A 43 -10.12 -15.63 5.26
N MET A 44 -9.19 -16.58 5.33
CA MET A 44 -7.97 -16.45 6.11
C MET A 44 -7.01 -15.50 5.42
N LEU A 45 -6.57 -14.48 6.15
CA LEU A 45 -5.55 -13.55 5.70
C LEU A 45 -4.17 -13.94 6.27
N ARG A 46 -3.12 -13.28 5.77
CA ARG A 46 -1.75 -13.47 6.28
C ARG A 46 -1.66 -13.10 7.77
N GLN A 47 -0.84 -13.84 8.51
CA GLN A 47 -0.67 -13.65 9.95
C GLN A 47 -0.01 -12.32 10.32
N VAL A 48 0.97 -11.87 9.54
CA VAL A 48 1.56 -10.52 9.54
C VAL A 48 1.52 -9.98 8.13
N HIS A 49 1.76 -8.68 7.96
CA HIS A 49 1.60 -8.05 6.65
C HIS A 49 0.17 -8.23 6.11
N THR A 50 -0.82 -8.28 7.02
CA THR A 50 -2.19 -8.74 6.75
C THR A 50 -2.92 -7.84 5.75
N LYS A 51 -2.83 -6.52 5.92
CA LYS A 51 -3.47 -5.56 5.01
C LYS A 51 -2.56 -5.26 3.82
N MET A 52 -3.05 -5.56 2.63
CA MET A 52 -2.41 -5.21 1.36
C MET A 52 -2.92 -3.86 0.83
N HIS A 53 -1.99 -3.04 0.33
CA HIS A 53 -2.30 -1.77 -0.35
C HIS A 53 -2.38 -1.93 -1.87
N GLY A 54 -1.60 -2.84 -2.44
CA GLY A 54 -1.65 -3.18 -3.86
C GLY A 54 -0.69 -4.32 -4.18
N CYS A 55 -0.99 -5.05 -5.25
CA CYS A 55 -0.09 -5.98 -5.91
C CYS A 55 0.03 -5.54 -7.37
N VAL A 56 1.17 -4.95 -7.71
CA VAL A 56 1.36 -4.21 -8.96
C VAL A 56 2.41 -4.88 -9.83
N LYS A 57 2.26 -4.75 -11.14
CA LYS A 57 3.25 -5.17 -12.14
C LYS A 57 4.42 -4.20 -12.14
N ALA A 58 5.62 -4.69 -12.38
CA ALA A 58 6.83 -3.89 -12.43
C ALA A 58 7.90 -4.56 -13.33
N VAL A 59 8.94 -3.79 -13.63
CA VAL A 59 10.16 -4.27 -14.28
C VAL A 59 11.34 -3.99 -13.35
N PHE A 60 12.15 -5.01 -13.09
CA PHE A 60 13.39 -4.93 -12.34
C PHE A 60 14.59 -5.00 -13.31
N SER A 61 15.22 -3.86 -13.53
CA SER A 61 16.30 -3.68 -14.50
C SER A 61 17.65 -3.64 -13.80
N ILE A 62 18.54 -4.56 -14.13
CA ILE A 62 19.92 -4.56 -13.65
C ILE A 62 20.68 -3.39 -14.28
N VAL A 63 21.56 -2.75 -13.51
CA VAL A 63 22.44 -1.71 -14.04
C VAL A 63 23.31 -2.28 -15.17
N GLU A 64 23.36 -1.59 -16.31
CA GLU A 64 24.04 -2.08 -17.52
C GLU A 64 25.54 -2.31 -17.29
N ASP A 65 26.24 -1.30 -16.77
CA ASP A 65 27.69 -1.33 -16.51
C ASP A 65 28.03 -1.78 -15.08
N LEU A 66 27.37 -2.85 -14.62
CA LEU A 66 27.62 -3.38 -13.28
C LEU A 66 29.05 -3.98 -13.19
N PRO A 67 29.87 -3.61 -12.17
CA PRO A 67 31.20 -4.20 -11.96
C PRO A 67 31.15 -5.73 -11.87
N GLN A 68 32.20 -6.40 -12.38
CA GLN A 68 32.21 -7.86 -12.55
C GLN A 68 32.01 -8.61 -11.22
N GLU A 69 32.53 -8.08 -10.13
CA GLU A 69 32.42 -8.61 -8.76
C GLU A 69 31.00 -8.53 -8.16
N LEU A 70 30.10 -7.78 -8.81
CA LEU A 70 28.69 -7.61 -8.43
C LEU A 70 27.73 -8.40 -9.36
N LYS A 71 28.23 -8.96 -10.47
CA LYS A 71 27.45 -9.81 -11.39
C LYS A 71 27.24 -11.22 -10.81
N ILE A 72 26.46 -11.31 -9.73
CA ILE A 72 26.25 -12.53 -8.94
C ILE A 72 24.75 -12.90 -8.87
N GLY A 73 24.44 -14.18 -9.08
CA GLY A 73 23.07 -14.70 -9.11
C GLY A 73 22.18 -13.90 -10.07
N VAL A 74 21.05 -13.37 -9.58
CA VAL A 74 20.14 -12.48 -10.35
C VAL A 74 20.85 -11.33 -11.06
N PHE A 75 21.93 -10.78 -10.51
CA PHE A 75 22.65 -9.65 -11.09
C PHE A 75 23.65 -10.06 -12.19
N GLY A 76 23.96 -11.35 -12.30
CA GLY A 76 24.98 -11.88 -13.21
C GLY A 76 24.46 -12.53 -14.48
N GLY A 77 23.16 -12.87 -14.54
CA GLY A 77 22.58 -13.58 -15.69
C GLY A 77 22.55 -12.76 -16.99
N GLU A 78 22.27 -13.46 -18.09
CA GLU A 78 22.10 -12.84 -19.42
C GLU A 78 20.90 -11.88 -19.43
N LYS A 79 19.79 -12.29 -18.81
CA LYS A 79 18.59 -11.46 -18.66
C LYS A 79 18.88 -10.26 -17.76
N LYS A 80 18.71 -9.04 -18.31
CA LYS A 80 18.92 -7.77 -17.59
C LYS A 80 17.64 -7.10 -17.10
N ASN A 81 16.49 -7.55 -17.58
CA ASN A 81 15.18 -7.03 -17.20
C ASN A 81 14.29 -8.19 -16.76
N PHE A 82 13.79 -8.15 -15.54
CA PHE A 82 12.85 -9.13 -15.02
C PHE A 82 11.49 -8.49 -14.83
N ASN A 83 10.44 -9.09 -15.39
CA ASN A 83 9.08 -8.78 -14.96
C ASN A 83 8.93 -9.12 -13.48
N ALA A 84 8.11 -8.37 -12.76
CA ALA A 84 7.95 -8.55 -11.33
C ALA A 84 6.55 -8.22 -10.84
N TRP A 85 6.11 -8.95 -9.82
CA TRP A 85 4.97 -8.58 -8.98
C TRP A 85 5.47 -7.91 -7.70
N VAL A 86 4.91 -6.76 -7.35
CA VAL A 86 5.30 -5.97 -6.17
C VAL A 86 4.12 -5.79 -5.24
N ARG A 87 4.23 -6.27 -4.00
CA ARG A 87 3.17 -6.20 -2.99
C ARG A 87 3.51 -5.21 -1.88
N PHE A 88 2.67 -4.19 -1.71
CA PHE A 88 2.75 -3.22 -0.60
C PHE A 88 1.80 -3.59 0.54
N SER A 89 2.22 -3.45 1.80
CA SER A 89 1.41 -3.89 2.95
C SER A 89 1.69 -3.17 4.28
N ASN A 90 0.79 -3.35 5.25
CA ASN A 90 0.97 -3.00 6.65
C ASN A 90 1.36 -4.22 7.48
N GLY A 91 2.43 -4.13 8.27
CA GLY A 91 3.06 -5.24 8.99
C GLY A 91 2.24 -5.85 10.12
N ASN A 92 1.20 -5.16 10.62
CA ASN A 92 0.36 -5.66 11.71
C ASN A 92 -0.33 -7.01 11.38
N THR A 93 -0.72 -7.74 12.44
CA THR A 93 -1.41 -9.03 12.36
C THR A 93 -2.91 -8.93 12.06
N GLN A 94 -3.43 -7.70 12.06
CA GLN A 94 -4.80 -7.36 11.73
C GLN A 94 -4.83 -6.22 10.72
N PRO A 95 -5.87 -6.13 9.88
CA PRO A 95 -6.02 -5.00 8.98
C PRO A 95 -6.29 -3.70 9.75
N GLN A 96 -5.24 -2.91 9.95
CA GLN A 96 -5.33 -1.62 10.62
C GLN A 96 -5.69 -0.50 9.64
N LYS A 97 -6.36 0.53 10.18
CA LYS A 97 -6.59 1.80 9.48
C LYS A 97 -5.26 2.47 9.14
N ASP A 98 -5.12 3.03 7.94
CA ASP A 98 -3.87 3.59 7.43
C ASP A 98 -3.41 4.85 8.18
N LYS A 99 -4.31 5.49 8.93
CA LYS A 99 -3.99 6.62 9.81
C LYS A 99 -3.07 6.23 10.96
N LYS A 100 -3.03 4.94 11.33
CA LYS A 100 -2.11 4.44 12.37
C LYS A 100 -0.72 4.26 11.77
N LYS A 101 0.30 4.67 12.51
CA LYS A 101 1.69 4.33 12.19
C LYS A 101 1.86 2.81 12.24
N ASP A 102 2.58 2.27 11.27
CA ASP A 102 2.88 0.84 11.18
C ASP A 102 4.23 0.62 10.49
N ILE A 103 4.78 -0.58 10.62
CA ILE A 103 5.84 -1.04 9.73
C ILE A 103 5.18 -1.27 8.36
N ARG A 104 5.74 -0.73 7.29
CA ARG A 104 5.25 -0.94 5.93
C ARG A 104 6.12 -1.96 5.24
N GLY A 105 5.53 -2.93 4.54
CA GLY A 105 6.26 -3.94 3.78
C GLY A 105 6.19 -3.70 2.29
N VAL A 106 7.26 -4.07 1.60
CA VAL A 106 7.28 -4.28 0.14
C VAL A 106 7.89 -5.66 -0.14
N ALA A 107 7.19 -6.47 -0.92
CA ALA A 107 7.70 -7.75 -1.39
C ALA A 107 7.74 -7.73 -2.91
N ILE A 108 8.87 -8.09 -3.49
CA ILE A 108 9.13 -8.11 -4.93
C ILE A 108 9.33 -9.57 -5.32
N LYS A 109 8.54 -10.07 -6.27
CA LYS A 109 8.72 -11.39 -6.88
C LYS A 109 9.13 -11.20 -8.33
N LEU A 110 10.38 -11.49 -8.65
CA LEU A 110 10.90 -11.50 -10.01
C LEU A 110 10.41 -12.75 -10.75
N LEU A 111 10.17 -12.61 -12.05
CA LEU A 111 9.70 -13.66 -12.94
C LEU A 111 10.77 -14.03 -13.98
N GLY A 112 10.81 -15.30 -14.38
CA GLY A 112 11.77 -15.83 -15.35
C GLY A 112 13.21 -15.74 -14.86
N VAL A 113 13.44 -16.06 -13.59
CA VAL A 113 14.77 -16.19 -12.96
C VAL A 113 15.18 -17.67 -13.06
N PRO A 114 16.09 -18.04 -13.98
CA PRO A 114 16.50 -19.43 -14.17
C PRO A 114 17.37 -19.92 -12.99
N GLY A 115 17.55 -21.24 -12.91
CA GLY A 115 18.42 -21.90 -11.92
C GLY A 115 17.66 -22.51 -10.73
N GLU A 116 18.28 -23.46 -10.05
CA GLU A 116 17.68 -24.15 -8.91
C GLU A 116 17.49 -23.20 -7.71
N LYS A 117 16.30 -23.23 -7.09
CA LYS A 117 15.97 -22.44 -5.91
C LYS A 117 16.28 -23.21 -4.63
N ILE A 118 16.47 -22.50 -3.51
CA ILE A 118 16.80 -23.14 -2.22
C ILE A 118 15.59 -23.86 -1.57
N LEU A 119 14.36 -23.56 -2.00
CA LEU A 119 13.16 -24.20 -1.47
C LEU A 119 12.88 -25.51 -2.19
N ASP A 120 12.90 -26.63 -1.47
CA ASP A 120 12.76 -27.98 -2.04
C ASP A 120 11.47 -28.14 -2.86
N ASP A 121 10.33 -27.70 -2.31
CA ASP A 121 9.02 -27.79 -2.96
C ASP A 121 8.88 -26.87 -4.21
N GLN A 122 9.83 -25.96 -4.41
CA GLN A 122 9.85 -24.97 -5.48
C GLN A 122 11.22 -24.92 -6.19
N LEU A 123 11.96 -26.03 -6.17
CA LEU A 123 13.34 -26.12 -6.66
C LEU A 123 13.48 -25.63 -8.11
N LEU A 124 12.51 -25.97 -8.96
CA LEU A 124 12.47 -25.62 -10.38
C LEU A 124 11.61 -24.40 -10.69
N ALA A 125 11.17 -23.65 -9.67
CA ALA A 125 10.43 -22.42 -9.90
C ALA A 125 11.34 -21.36 -10.54
N GLU A 126 10.79 -20.63 -11.50
CA GLU A 126 11.49 -19.57 -12.22
C GLU A 126 11.24 -18.19 -11.61
N THR A 127 11.00 -18.11 -10.31
CA THR A 127 10.74 -16.85 -9.60
C THR A 127 11.79 -16.59 -8.52
N GLN A 128 11.96 -15.33 -8.10
CA GLN A 128 12.82 -15.01 -6.94
C GLN A 128 12.21 -13.87 -6.13
N ASP A 129 12.22 -14.02 -4.80
CA ASP A 129 11.58 -13.07 -3.90
C ASP A 129 12.60 -12.21 -3.14
N PHE A 130 12.35 -10.90 -3.10
CA PHE A 130 12.98 -9.96 -2.19
C PHE A 130 11.94 -9.35 -1.25
N LEU A 131 12.12 -9.53 0.06
CA LEU A 131 11.19 -9.01 1.07
C LEU A 131 11.87 -7.92 1.90
N LEU A 132 11.26 -6.74 1.91
CA LEU A 132 11.77 -5.56 2.59
C LEU A 132 10.68 -4.89 3.45
N MET A 133 11.11 -4.08 4.41
CA MET A 133 10.23 -3.31 5.29
C MET A 133 10.76 -1.89 5.52
N SER A 134 9.90 -0.98 5.97
CA SER A 134 10.19 0.45 6.16
C SER A 134 11.03 0.75 7.40
N SER A 135 11.97 -0.13 7.75
CA SER A 135 12.89 0.02 8.89
C SER A 135 14.23 -0.59 8.54
N GLU A 136 15.31 0.21 8.68
CA GLU A 136 16.68 -0.22 8.45
C GLU A 136 17.12 -1.36 9.39
N THR A 137 16.66 -1.31 10.64
CA THR A 137 16.94 -2.32 11.66
C THR A 137 15.66 -3.01 12.14
N PHE A 138 15.81 -4.24 12.63
CA PHE A 138 14.70 -4.98 13.21
C PHE A 138 14.53 -4.59 14.68
N PHE A 139 13.31 -4.72 15.19
CA PHE A 139 13.04 -4.35 16.57
C PHE A 139 13.44 -5.42 17.59
N ALA A 140 13.52 -6.69 17.19
CA ALA A 140 13.97 -7.78 18.04
C ALA A 140 15.43 -8.11 17.78
N LYS A 141 16.22 -8.25 18.85
CA LYS A 141 17.63 -8.66 18.83
C LYS A 141 17.80 -10.15 18.60
N THR A 142 16.89 -10.96 19.14
CA THR A 142 16.93 -12.42 19.02
C THR A 142 15.55 -12.98 18.66
N ILE A 143 15.51 -14.15 18.04
CA ILE A 143 14.26 -14.86 17.75
C ILE A 143 13.46 -15.19 19.02
N LYS A 144 14.13 -15.36 20.16
CA LYS A 144 13.52 -15.57 21.48
C LYS A 144 12.79 -14.33 21.98
N GLU A 145 13.39 -13.16 21.80
CA GLU A 145 12.76 -11.87 22.11
C GLU A 145 11.54 -11.63 21.22
N LEU A 146 11.65 -11.93 19.92
CA LEU A 146 10.54 -11.86 18.96
C LEU A 146 9.40 -12.80 19.35
N SER A 147 9.71 -14.07 19.64
CA SER A 147 8.72 -15.07 20.04
C SER A 147 7.96 -14.65 21.30
N ARG A 148 8.67 -14.14 22.31
CA ARG A 148 8.04 -13.62 23.53
C ARG A 148 7.10 -12.45 23.25
N LEU A 149 7.52 -11.48 22.44
CA LEU A 149 6.69 -10.34 22.07
C LEU A 149 5.44 -10.77 21.31
N LEU A 150 5.59 -11.61 20.30
CA LEU A 150 4.47 -12.06 19.48
C LEU A 150 3.47 -12.87 20.30
N ASN A 151 3.92 -13.83 21.11
CA ASN A 151 3.05 -14.58 22.01
C ASN A 151 2.23 -13.66 22.92
N ALA A 152 2.82 -12.57 23.41
CA ALA A 152 2.10 -11.60 24.23
C ALA A 152 1.11 -10.74 23.43
N MET A 153 1.42 -10.42 22.17
CA MET A 153 0.55 -9.66 21.27
C MET A 153 -0.62 -10.48 20.72
N THR A 154 -0.46 -11.79 20.55
CA THR A 154 -1.45 -12.68 19.94
C THR A 154 -2.26 -13.49 20.97
N SER A 155 -1.80 -13.52 22.22
CA SER A 155 -2.42 -14.24 23.33
C SER A 155 -3.88 -13.80 23.52
N PRO A 156 -4.83 -14.76 23.62
CA PRO A 156 -6.22 -14.46 23.95
C PRO A 156 -6.39 -13.99 25.41
N ASN A 157 -5.39 -14.23 26.27
CA ASN A 157 -5.42 -13.82 27.67
C ASN A 157 -4.89 -12.39 27.84
N PHE A 158 -5.83 -11.46 28.06
CA PHE A 158 -5.56 -10.03 28.25
C PHE A 158 -4.67 -9.73 29.46
N PHE A 159 -4.79 -10.47 30.56
CA PHE A 159 -3.95 -10.28 31.75
C PHE A 159 -2.50 -10.64 31.49
N LYS A 160 -2.24 -11.76 30.79
CA LYS A 160 -0.88 -12.16 30.37
C LYS A 160 -0.26 -11.10 29.45
N SER A 161 -1.06 -10.56 28.51
CA SER A 161 -0.62 -9.49 27.61
C SER A 161 -0.27 -8.21 28.38
N LYS A 162 -1.14 -7.73 29.27
CA LYS A 162 -0.88 -6.55 30.10
C LYS A 162 0.36 -6.70 30.99
N LEU A 163 0.52 -7.85 31.65
CA LEU A 163 1.67 -8.11 32.51
C LEU A 163 2.99 -8.10 31.71
N PHE A 164 2.96 -8.60 30.48
CA PHE A 164 4.09 -8.52 29.55
C PHE A 164 4.47 -7.06 29.25
N PHE A 165 3.51 -6.19 28.93
CA PHE A 165 3.80 -4.78 28.60
C PHE A 165 4.21 -3.92 29.82
N LEU A 166 3.91 -4.35 31.04
CA LEU A 166 4.34 -3.67 32.27
C LEU A 166 5.74 -4.07 32.73
N ASN A 167 6.33 -5.14 32.18
CA ASN A 167 7.66 -5.60 32.57
C ASN A 167 8.76 -4.71 31.95
N PRO A 168 9.57 -3.99 32.76
CA PRO A 168 10.58 -3.06 32.26
C PRO A 168 11.71 -3.73 31.46
N LEU A 169 11.94 -5.04 31.64
CA LEU A 169 12.92 -5.80 30.85
C LEU A 169 12.54 -5.87 29.35
N LEU A 170 11.29 -5.58 29.01
CA LEU A 170 10.75 -5.63 27.64
C LEU A 170 10.63 -4.23 27.01
N TRP A 171 10.89 -3.16 27.76
CA TRP A 171 10.85 -1.81 27.23
C TRP A 171 11.79 -1.57 26.04
N PRO A 172 13.03 -2.12 26.00
CA PRO A 172 13.91 -1.92 24.84
C PRO A 172 13.28 -2.37 23.52
N ILE A 173 12.68 -3.57 23.46
CA ILE A 173 11.99 -4.04 22.25
C ILE A 173 10.74 -3.23 21.93
N ILE A 174 9.98 -2.80 22.95
CA ILE A 174 8.78 -1.95 22.75
C ILE A 174 9.18 -0.60 22.14
N PHE A 175 10.26 0.02 22.63
CA PHE A 175 10.77 1.28 22.08
C PHE A 175 11.27 1.10 20.65
N ARG A 176 12.07 0.06 20.37
CA ARG A 176 12.54 -0.24 19.01
C ARG A 176 11.37 -0.53 18.05
N ALA A 177 10.38 -1.30 18.49
CA ALA A 177 9.18 -1.62 17.70
C ALA A 177 8.35 -0.36 17.41
N THR A 178 8.24 0.56 18.38
CA THR A 178 7.56 1.84 18.18
C THR A 178 8.32 2.74 17.22
N LYS A 179 9.64 2.79 17.31
CA LYS A 179 10.52 3.55 16.40
C LYS A 179 10.49 3.03 14.97
N SER A 180 10.27 1.72 14.79
CA SER A 180 10.18 1.08 13.46
C SER A 180 8.89 1.43 12.70
N LYS A 181 7.87 2.01 13.37
CA LYS A 181 6.57 2.32 12.76
C LYS A 181 6.60 3.70 12.13
N VAL A 182 6.18 3.78 10.86
CA VAL A 182 6.14 5.01 10.08
C VAL A 182 4.70 5.41 9.71
N ALA A 183 4.47 6.71 9.57
CA ALA A 183 3.36 7.22 8.79
C ALA A 183 3.88 7.53 7.39
N CYS A 184 3.11 7.19 6.36
CA CYS A 184 3.39 7.60 4.99
C CYS A 184 2.08 8.03 4.33
N LYS A 185 2.19 8.83 3.27
CA LYS A 185 1.04 9.27 2.47
C LYS A 185 0.78 8.34 1.29
N ASN A 186 1.85 7.72 0.78
CA ASN A 186 1.83 6.74 -0.29
C ASN A 186 2.97 5.72 -0.06
N PRO A 187 2.76 4.41 -0.26
CA PRO A 187 3.83 3.42 -0.17
C PRO A 187 5.03 3.68 -1.11
N ILE A 188 4.84 4.34 -2.25
CA ILE A 188 5.96 4.58 -3.18
C ILE A 188 6.92 5.72 -2.77
N ASP A 189 6.61 6.42 -1.68
CA ASP A 189 7.31 7.63 -1.24
C ASP A 189 8.22 7.37 -0.02
N ILE A 190 8.40 6.09 0.37
CA ILE A 190 9.24 5.72 1.51
C ILE A 190 10.29 4.67 1.14
N PRO A 191 11.45 4.66 1.83
CA PRO A 191 12.46 3.62 1.67
C PRO A 191 12.09 2.31 2.36
N TYR A 192 12.69 1.21 1.89
CA TYR A 192 12.54 -0.13 2.46
C TYR A 192 13.88 -0.87 2.53
N TRP A 193 14.07 -1.69 3.57
CA TRP A 193 15.28 -2.49 3.79
C TRP A 193 14.93 -3.95 3.99
N SER A 194 15.82 -4.85 3.57
CA SER A 194 15.67 -6.27 3.88
C SER A 194 15.80 -6.55 5.37
N THR A 195 16.45 -5.63 6.10
CA THR A 195 16.75 -5.64 7.54
C THR A 195 17.68 -6.77 7.99
N GLN A 196 17.45 -7.98 7.48
CA GLN A 196 18.25 -9.18 7.66
C GLN A 196 19.31 -9.30 6.55
N PRO A 197 20.44 -9.97 6.83
CA PRO A 197 21.51 -10.22 5.86
C PRO A 197 21.21 -11.42 4.96
N TYR A 198 21.84 -11.43 3.78
CA TYR A 198 21.77 -12.46 2.76
C TYR A 198 23.18 -12.75 2.26
N GLN A 199 23.44 -13.98 1.82
CA GLN A 199 24.66 -14.36 1.12
C GLN A 199 24.77 -13.56 -0.18
N PHE A 200 25.99 -13.34 -0.65
CA PHE A 200 26.25 -12.73 -1.95
C PHE A 200 27.32 -13.52 -2.70
N GLY A 201 26.90 -14.58 -3.37
CA GLY A 201 27.77 -15.52 -4.07
C GLY A 201 28.33 -16.55 -3.11
N THR A 202 29.54 -16.30 -2.60
CA THR A 202 30.28 -17.23 -1.73
C THR A 202 29.86 -17.10 -0.25
N ILE A 203 30.18 -18.12 0.54
CA ILE A 203 29.72 -18.23 1.95
C ILE A 203 30.28 -17.16 2.88
N ASP A 204 31.37 -16.49 2.49
CA ASP A 204 32.11 -15.48 3.24
C ASP A 204 31.68 -14.05 2.88
N ARG A 205 30.71 -13.89 1.97
CA ARG A 205 30.20 -12.60 1.53
C ARG A 205 28.73 -12.47 1.92
N ALA A 206 28.41 -11.40 2.66
CA ALA A 206 27.04 -11.06 3.03
C ALA A 206 26.68 -9.63 2.63
N VAL A 207 25.41 -9.43 2.29
CA VAL A 207 24.81 -8.14 1.97
C VAL A 207 23.48 -7.93 2.71
N LYS A 208 23.10 -6.67 2.91
CA LYS A 208 21.71 -6.25 3.12
C LYS A 208 21.19 -5.56 1.85
N TYR A 209 19.89 -5.67 1.58
CA TYR A 209 19.24 -4.98 0.47
C TYR A 209 18.53 -3.71 0.95
N HIS A 210 18.52 -2.70 0.09
CA HIS A 210 17.84 -1.42 0.33
C HIS A 210 17.15 -0.93 -0.94
N LEU A 211 15.89 -0.56 -0.83
CA LEU A 211 15.06 -0.04 -1.91
C LEU A 211 14.76 1.43 -1.60
N ARG A 212 15.31 2.34 -2.39
CA ARG A 212 15.14 3.79 -2.23
C ARG A 212 14.20 4.35 -3.29
N PRO A 213 13.13 5.09 -2.93
CA PRO A 213 12.29 5.73 -3.93
C PRO A 213 13.08 6.81 -4.68
N SER A 214 12.82 6.94 -5.98
CA SER A 214 13.38 8.03 -6.78
C SER A 214 12.81 9.37 -6.28
N PRO A 215 13.65 10.41 -6.12
CA PRO A 215 13.17 11.75 -5.76
C PRO A 215 12.31 12.40 -6.86
N CYS A 216 12.31 11.82 -8.07
CA CYS A 216 11.51 12.30 -9.19
C CYS A 216 10.13 11.62 -9.28
N ASN A 217 9.77 10.72 -8.36
CA ASN A 217 8.45 10.11 -8.35
C ASN A 217 7.38 11.19 -8.15
N THR A 218 6.41 11.24 -9.06
CA THR A 218 5.21 12.07 -8.88
C THR A 218 4.22 11.29 -8.04
N VAL A 219 3.79 11.86 -6.92
CA VAL A 219 2.88 11.20 -5.97
C VAL A 219 1.61 12.01 -5.82
N VAL A 220 0.47 11.38 -6.11
CA VAL A 220 -0.85 11.96 -5.85
C VAL A 220 -1.25 11.66 -4.40
N VAL A 221 -1.53 12.71 -3.63
CA VAL A 221 -1.97 12.60 -2.23
C VAL A 221 -3.21 13.46 -2.00
N GLU A 222 -4.34 12.99 -2.50
CA GLU A 222 -5.62 13.65 -2.28
C GLU A 222 -6.37 13.07 -1.07
N ASN A 223 -6.17 11.78 -0.76
CA ASN A 223 -6.85 11.12 0.36
C ASN A 223 -5.90 10.95 1.55
N THR A 224 -6.24 11.54 2.69
CA THR A 224 -5.51 11.29 3.95
C THR A 224 -6.45 10.97 5.12
N THR A 225 -7.75 11.00 4.86
CA THR A 225 -8.80 10.90 5.88
C THR A 225 -9.59 9.60 5.79
N ASP A 226 -9.43 8.80 4.74
CA ASP A 226 -10.01 7.45 4.69
C ASP A 226 -9.23 6.48 5.59
N ASP A 227 -9.82 5.34 5.92
CA ASP A 227 -9.14 4.27 6.66
C ASP A 227 -8.26 3.39 5.76
N ASN A 228 -8.42 3.47 4.43
CA ASN A 228 -7.70 2.74 3.39
C ASN A 228 -6.95 3.67 2.42
N TYR A 229 -6.61 4.90 2.83
CA TYR A 229 -6.06 5.91 1.93
C TYR A 229 -4.75 5.51 1.24
N LEU A 230 -3.96 4.57 1.79
CA LEU A 230 -2.70 4.17 1.16
C LEU A 230 -2.94 3.41 -0.15
N ARG A 231 -3.98 2.57 -0.21
CA ARG A 231 -4.41 1.91 -1.47
C ARG A 231 -4.88 2.95 -2.48
N TYR A 232 -5.72 3.88 -2.05
CA TYR A 232 -6.33 4.85 -2.97
C TYR A 232 -5.31 5.82 -3.54
N ASN A 233 -4.39 6.35 -2.72
CA ASN A 233 -3.32 7.21 -3.22
C ASN A 233 -2.38 6.43 -4.14
N LEU A 234 -2.10 5.15 -3.85
CA LEU A 234 -1.31 4.29 -4.73
C LEU A 234 -2.01 4.08 -6.09
N ALA A 235 -3.30 3.78 -6.10
CA ALA A 235 -4.10 3.60 -7.32
C ALA A 235 -4.18 4.88 -8.15
N GLN A 236 -4.41 6.03 -7.51
CA GLN A 236 -4.43 7.33 -8.18
C GLN A 236 -3.08 7.69 -8.77
N THR A 237 -2.01 7.48 -8.00
CA THR A 237 -0.67 7.79 -8.47
C THR A 237 -0.31 6.92 -9.68
N LEU A 238 -0.48 5.61 -9.56
CA LEU A 238 -0.13 4.66 -10.61
C LEU A 238 -1.11 4.66 -11.78
N HIS A 239 -2.25 5.36 -11.73
CA HIS A 239 -3.12 5.44 -12.90
C HIS A 239 -2.39 6.08 -14.09
N ASP A 240 -1.64 7.16 -13.81
CA ASP A 240 -1.03 8.03 -14.81
C ASP A 240 0.50 8.16 -14.68
N ASN A 241 1.05 7.82 -13.52
CA ASN A 241 2.46 8.05 -13.22
C ASN A 241 3.20 6.73 -13.04
N GLU A 242 4.44 6.69 -13.53
CA GLU A 242 5.38 5.65 -13.15
C GLU A 242 5.95 5.92 -11.74
N ALA A 243 6.36 4.85 -11.06
CA ALA A 243 7.14 4.94 -9.83
C ALA A 243 8.46 4.19 -9.99
N LYS A 244 9.57 4.82 -9.61
CA LYS A 244 10.90 4.24 -9.69
C LYS A 244 11.51 4.09 -8.29
N PHE A 245 12.24 3.00 -8.12
CA PHE A 245 13.10 2.78 -6.97
C PHE A 245 14.48 2.32 -7.41
N ASP A 246 15.51 2.81 -6.74
CA ASP A 246 16.85 2.28 -6.85
C ASP A 246 17.03 1.14 -5.84
N PHE A 247 17.50 -0.01 -6.33
CA PHE A 247 17.79 -1.19 -5.52
C PHE A 247 19.30 -1.27 -5.26
N PHE A 248 19.66 -1.22 -3.98
CA PHE A 248 21.02 -1.20 -3.48
C PHE A 248 21.35 -2.48 -2.71
N ILE A 249 22.62 -2.84 -2.72
CA ILE A 249 23.24 -3.76 -1.78
C ILE A 249 24.16 -2.98 -0.83
N GLN A 250 24.35 -3.53 0.37
CA GLN A 250 25.27 -3.01 1.37
C GLN A 250 26.08 -4.18 1.95
N PHE A 251 27.39 -4.23 1.71
CA PHE A 251 28.26 -5.35 2.10
C PHE A 251 28.57 -5.37 3.59
N GLN A 252 28.72 -6.56 4.15
CA GLN A 252 29.34 -6.74 5.46
C GLN A 252 30.85 -6.54 5.34
N THR A 253 31.40 -5.52 6.00
CA THR A 253 32.86 -5.26 5.98
C THR A 253 33.55 -5.55 7.31
N ASP A 254 32.77 -5.70 8.39
CA ASP A 254 33.27 -5.97 9.74
C ASP A 254 32.29 -6.94 10.43
N ALA A 255 32.77 -8.13 10.81
CA ALA A 255 31.90 -9.18 11.35
C ALA A 255 31.36 -8.88 12.76
N ASP A 256 32.03 -8.02 13.52
CA ASP A 256 31.65 -7.63 14.88
C ASP A 256 30.76 -6.40 14.89
N ALA A 257 31.09 -5.37 14.10
CA ALA A 257 30.28 -4.16 13.97
C ALA A 257 29.04 -4.35 13.09
N MET A 258 29.06 -5.31 12.16
CA MET A 258 27.95 -5.64 11.26
C MET A 258 27.50 -7.11 11.46
N PRO A 259 26.95 -7.46 12.62
CA PRO A 259 26.67 -8.85 12.97
C PRO A 259 25.57 -9.45 12.08
N ILE A 260 25.75 -10.73 11.72
CA ILE A 260 24.73 -11.51 10.99
C ILE A 260 23.52 -11.84 11.88
N GLU A 261 23.77 -12.18 13.15
CA GLU A 261 22.75 -12.69 14.07
C GLU A 261 21.97 -11.57 14.83
N ASP A 262 22.43 -10.32 14.78
CA ASP A 262 21.79 -9.17 15.46
C ASP A 262 21.30 -8.12 14.44
N PRO A 263 20.03 -8.21 14.00
CA PRO A 263 19.46 -7.27 13.04
C PRO A 263 19.05 -5.92 13.66
N THR A 264 19.27 -5.70 14.96
CA THR A 264 19.04 -4.39 15.59
C THR A 264 20.17 -3.40 15.29
N VAL A 265 21.27 -3.89 14.69
CA VAL A 265 22.44 -3.10 14.32
C VAL A 265 22.35 -2.70 12.84
N ALA A 266 22.39 -1.38 12.60
CA ALA A 266 22.52 -0.82 11.25
C ALA A 266 23.96 -1.01 10.75
N TRP A 267 24.12 -1.37 9.48
CA TRP A 267 25.43 -1.50 8.87
C TRP A 267 25.89 -0.13 8.34
N SER A 268 27.16 0.20 8.51
CA SER A 268 27.74 1.50 8.17
C SER A 268 28.44 1.55 6.81
N SER A 269 28.51 0.43 6.09
CA SER A 269 29.15 0.34 4.77
C SER A 269 28.34 1.04 3.68
N GLN A 270 28.97 1.25 2.52
CA GLN A 270 28.37 1.98 1.40
C GLN A 270 27.18 1.22 0.78
N TYR A 271 26.15 1.98 0.37
CA TYR A 271 25.09 1.50 -0.51
C TYR A 271 25.57 1.53 -1.98
N ILE A 272 25.53 0.38 -2.64
CA ILE A 272 25.94 0.21 -4.05
C ILE A 272 24.69 -0.13 -4.87
N LYS A 273 24.34 0.70 -5.85
CA LYS A 273 23.17 0.48 -6.72
C LYS A 273 23.47 -0.67 -7.67
N VAL A 274 22.56 -1.65 -7.74
CA VAL A 274 22.69 -2.81 -8.63
C VAL A 274 21.53 -2.96 -9.61
N ALA A 275 20.39 -2.34 -9.31
CA ALA A 275 19.22 -2.37 -10.18
C ALA A 275 18.29 -1.16 -9.96
N THR A 276 17.31 -1.01 -10.85
CA THR A 276 16.17 -0.10 -10.70
C THR A 276 14.88 -0.90 -10.86
N LEU A 277 13.96 -0.75 -9.91
CA LEU A 277 12.60 -1.24 -10.00
C LEU A 277 11.71 -0.12 -10.57
N THR A 278 11.10 -0.36 -11.72
CA THR A 278 10.16 0.56 -12.36
C THR A 278 8.76 -0.04 -12.32
N ILE A 279 7.82 0.66 -11.70
CA ILE A 279 6.40 0.32 -11.66
C ILE A 279 5.71 1.20 -12.69
N PRO A 280 5.27 0.66 -13.84
CA PRO A 280 4.59 1.44 -14.87
C PRO A 280 3.19 1.88 -14.41
N PRO A 281 2.61 2.89 -15.07
CA PRO A 281 1.21 3.25 -14.88
C PRO A 281 0.30 2.05 -15.16
N GLN A 282 -0.68 1.80 -14.31
CA GLN A 282 -1.60 0.67 -14.38
C GLN A 282 -2.81 0.86 -13.47
N VAL A 283 -3.86 0.05 -13.71
CA VAL A 283 -4.97 -0.14 -12.77
C VAL A 283 -4.79 -1.48 -12.06
N PHE A 284 -4.67 -1.47 -10.73
CA PHE A 284 -4.43 -2.71 -9.95
C PHE A 284 -5.50 -3.02 -8.90
N ASP A 285 -6.46 -2.13 -8.71
CA ASP A 285 -7.45 -2.20 -7.64
C ASP A 285 -8.78 -2.85 -8.07
N SER A 286 -8.71 -3.72 -9.09
CA SER A 286 -9.75 -4.69 -9.42
C SER A 286 -9.74 -5.85 -8.41
N ASN A 287 -10.88 -6.49 -8.16
CA ASN A 287 -10.92 -7.59 -7.19
C ASN A 287 -10.13 -8.81 -7.66
N ALA A 288 -10.10 -9.10 -8.96
CA ALA A 288 -9.28 -10.17 -9.51
C ALA A 288 -7.79 -9.97 -9.17
N GLN A 289 -7.27 -8.75 -9.31
CA GLN A 289 -5.86 -8.46 -8.98
C GLN A 289 -5.61 -8.35 -7.47
N ILE A 290 -6.58 -7.83 -6.70
CA ILE A 290 -6.52 -7.85 -5.23
C ILE A 290 -6.51 -9.30 -4.72
N GLU A 291 -7.36 -10.16 -5.26
CA GLU A 291 -7.42 -11.58 -4.91
C GLU A 291 -6.14 -12.31 -5.31
N PHE A 292 -5.65 -12.09 -6.53
CA PHE A 292 -4.36 -12.60 -6.98
C PHE A 292 -3.24 -12.21 -6.00
N GLY A 293 -3.13 -10.93 -5.65
CA GLY A 293 -2.11 -10.44 -4.70
C GLY A 293 -2.31 -10.96 -3.28
N ASP A 294 -3.56 -11.18 -2.85
CA ASP A 294 -3.86 -11.79 -1.57
C ASP A 294 -3.46 -13.27 -1.53
N ASN A 295 -3.54 -13.96 -2.66
CA ASN A 295 -3.23 -15.38 -2.78
C ASN A 295 -1.73 -15.63 -3.03
N LEU A 296 -1.04 -14.72 -3.72
CA LEU A 296 0.38 -14.81 -4.05
C LEU A 296 1.28 -14.98 -2.81
N SER A 297 2.10 -16.01 -2.78
CA SER A 297 3.02 -16.26 -1.67
C SER A 297 4.41 -15.67 -1.95
N PHE A 298 5.05 -15.18 -0.89
CA PHE A 298 6.40 -14.65 -0.93
C PHE A 298 7.22 -15.33 0.17
N ASN A 299 8.44 -15.75 -0.11
CA ASN A 299 9.34 -16.36 0.87
C ASN A 299 10.78 -15.90 0.60
N PRO A 300 11.50 -15.30 1.57
CA PRO A 300 12.89 -14.86 1.34
C PRO A 300 13.84 -15.99 0.92
N TRP A 301 13.51 -17.26 1.23
CA TRP A 301 14.28 -18.42 0.79
C TRP A 301 13.95 -18.87 -0.63
N HIS A 302 12.88 -18.35 -1.24
CA HIS A 302 12.60 -18.50 -2.67
C HIS A 302 13.59 -17.63 -3.45
N SER A 303 14.82 -18.14 -3.54
CA SER A 303 15.98 -17.41 -4.03
C SER A 303 16.99 -18.39 -4.60
N LEU A 304 17.87 -17.89 -5.46
CA LEU A 304 19.06 -18.60 -5.87
C LEU A 304 20.04 -18.78 -4.69
N PRO A 305 20.87 -19.84 -4.68
CA PRO A 305 21.86 -20.10 -3.63
C PRO A 305 22.78 -18.91 -3.32
N GLU A 306 23.13 -18.12 -4.33
CA GLU A 306 23.98 -16.94 -4.20
C GLU A 306 23.34 -15.83 -3.36
N HIS A 307 22.02 -15.83 -3.22
CA HIS A 307 21.22 -14.87 -2.45
C HIS A 307 20.63 -15.52 -1.18
N ARG A 308 21.20 -16.63 -0.70
CA ARG A 308 20.69 -17.37 0.46
C ARG A 308 20.50 -16.46 1.69
N PRO A 309 19.31 -16.42 2.31
CA PRO A 309 19.10 -15.69 3.54
C PRO A 309 20.01 -16.16 4.69
N LEU A 310 20.58 -15.23 5.46
CA LEU A 310 21.50 -15.50 6.58
C LEU A 310 20.93 -15.08 7.94
N GLY A 311 21.34 -15.76 9.01
CA GLY A 311 21.02 -15.44 10.40
C GLY A 311 19.76 -16.13 10.94
N ALA A 312 19.65 -16.20 12.27
CA ALA A 312 18.62 -16.96 12.99
C ALA A 312 17.20 -16.57 12.56
N PHE A 313 16.94 -15.26 12.37
CA PHE A 313 15.63 -14.79 11.91
C PHE A 313 15.29 -15.36 10.54
N ASN A 314 16.23 -15.39 9.61
CA ASN A 314 15.98 -15.94 8.28
C ASN A 314 15.76 -17.46 8.34
N ARG A 315 16.55 -18.21 9.12
CA ARG A 315 16.33 -19.66 9.31
C ARG A 315 14.93 -19.96 9.87
N VAL A 316 14.46 -19.19 10.86
CA VAL A 316 13.08 -19.29 11.36
C VAL A 316 12.06 -18.89 10.29
N ARG A 317 12.33 -17.82 9.52
CA ARG A 317 11.44 -17.38 8.43
C ARG A 317 11.24 -18.46 7.37
N LYS A 318 12.25 -19.29 7.05
CA LYS A 318 12.09 -20.42 6.10
C LYS A 318 10.87 -21.27 6.49
N LYS A 319 10.94 -21.84 7.70
CA LYS A 319 9.95 -22.77 8.25
C LYS A 319 8.58 -22.12 8.42
N VAL A 320 8.55 -20.91 8.99
CA VAL A 320 7.29 -20.21 9.29
C VAL A 320 6.57 -19.77 8.01
N TYR A 321 7.30 -19.25 7.01
CA TYR A 321 6.68 -18.75 5.78
C TYR A 321 6.13 -19.90 4.94
N GLU A 322 6.86 -21.01 4.82
CA GLU A 322 6.39 -22.23 4.14
C GLU A 322 5.11 -22.76 4.78
N ALA A 323 5.14 -23.01 6.09
CA ALA A 323 4.01 -23.59 6.81
C ALA A 323 2.78 -22.66 6.81
N MET A 324 2.94 -21.38 7.13
CA MET A 324 1.82 -20.44 7.17
C MET A 324 1.25 -20.13 5.78
N SER A 325 2.06 -20.24 4.71
CA SER A 325 1.56 -20.16 3.34
C SER A 325 0.67 -21.36 3.03
N LYS A 326 1.16 -22.59 3.25
CA LYS A 326 0.40 -23.83 3.02
C LYS A 326 -0.90 -23.82 3.84
N PHE A 327 -0.82 -23.55 5.14
CA PHE A 327 -1.97 -23.47 6.03
C PHE A 327 -3.07 -22.51 5.54
N ARG A 328 -2.68 -21.31 5.08
CA ARG A 328 -3.62 -20.31 4.55
C ARG A 328 -4.27 -20.76 3.24
N HIS A 329 -3.50 -21.38 2.35
CA HIS A 329 -4.00 -21.87 1.06
C HIS A 329 -4.96 -23.05 1.26
N GLU A 330 -4.60 -24.01 2.11
CA GLU A 330 -5.46 -25.14 2.49
C GLU A 330 -6.77 -24.67 3.13
N PHE A 331 -6.69 -23.76 4.11
CA PHE A 331 -7.88 -23.21 4.77
C PHE A 331 -8.81 -22.46 3.80
N ASN A 332 -8.25 -21.74 2.83
CA ASN A 332 -9.01 -21.02 1.83
C ASN A 332 -9.44 -21.88 0.63
N HIS A 333 -9.07 -23.16 0.59
CA HIS A 333 -9.28 -24.05 -0.56
C HIS A 333 -8.70 -23.52 -1.88
N LEU A 334 -7.49 -22.94 -1.80
CA LEU A 334 -6.79 -22.36 -2.94
C LEU A 334 -5.50 -23.14 -3.24
N PRO A 335 -5.13 -23.30 -4.52
CA PRO A 335 -3.87 -23.93 -4.87
C PRO A 335 -2.68 -23.01 -4.58
N VAL A 336 -1.57 -23.59 -4.14
CA VAL A 336 -0.28 -22.91 -4.11
C VAL A 336 0.30 -22.92 -5.52
N ALA A 337 0.39 -21.76 -6.15
CA ALA A 337 0.93 -21.60 -7.50
C ALA A 337 1.90 -20.43 -7.60
N GLU A 338 3.01 -20.62 -8.32
CA GLU A 338 3.92 -19.55 -8.70
C GLU A 338 3.45 -18.90 -10.02
N PRO A 339 3.50 -17.56 -10.14
CA PRO A 339 3.24 -16.89 -11.40
C PRO A 339 4.33 -17.20 -12.42
N LYS A 340 3.95 -17.24 -13.70
CA LYS A 340 4.88 -17.40 -14.82
C LYS A 340 5.18 -16.06 -15.46
N ASP A 341 6.37 -15.95 -16.03
CA ASP A 341 6.70 -14.83 -16.90
C ASP A 341 6.02 -15.00 -18.26
N SER A 342 5.79 -13.89 -18.96
CA SER A 342 5.22 -13.90 -20.30
C SER A 342 5.54 -12.61 -21.05
N GLU A 343 5.57 -12.68 -22.38
CA GLU A 343 5.79 -11.50 -23.24
C GLU A 343 4.64 -10.48 -23.13
N ASP A 344 3.43 -10.96 -22.84
CA ASP A 344 2.23 -10.15 -22.66
C ASP A 344 2.04 -9.61 -21.23
N PHE A 345 3.00 -9.85 -20.32
CA PHE A 345 2.89 -9.49 -18.90
C PHE A 345 2.50 -8.02 -18.70
N LEU A 346 2.99 -7.11 -19.56
CA LEU A 346 2.76 -5.67 -19.48
C LEU A 346 1.74 -5.16 -20.50
N ASN A 347 0.99 -6.01 -21.22
CA ASN A 347 0.11 -5.55 -22.30
C ASN A 347 -1.10 -4.72 -21.84
N ASP A 348 -1.46 -4.82 -20.56
CA ASP A 348 -2.59 -4.14 -19.93
C ASP A 348 -2.18 -2.91 -19.09
N ILE A 349 -0.91 -2.47 -19.18
CA ILE A 349 -0.46 -1.25 -18.49
C ILE A 349 -1.03 -0.01 -19.18
N ASN A 350 -1.23 1.05 -18.39
CA ASN A 350 -1.63 2.34 -18.93
C ASN A 350 -0.42 3.01 -19.60
N PRO A 351 -0.63 3.82 -20.66
CA PRO A 351 0.42 4.67 -21.19
C PRO A 351 0.85 5.70 -20.13
N ILE A 352 2.13 6.08 -20.13
CA ILE A 352 2.61 7.18 -19.30
C ILE A 352 1.87 8.45 -19.69
N ASN A 353 1.23 9.09 -18.71
CA ASN A 353 0.59 10.36 -18.94
C ASN A 353 1.67 11.43 -19.13
N THR A 354 1.84 11.91 -20.35
CA THR A 354 2.76 13.01 -20.66
C THR A 354 2.12 14.39 -20.44
N LYS A 355 0.82 14.45 -20.14
CA LYS A 355 0.12 15.71 -19.87
C LYS A 355 0.34 16.09 -18.41
N VAL A 356 0.92 17.25 -18.19
CA VAL A 356 0.99 17.86 -16.86
C VAL A 356 -0.38 18.47 -16.55
N THR A 357 -1.16 17.84 -15.67
CA THR A 357 -2.34 18.46 -15.09
C THR A 357 -1.92 19.33 -13.90
N LEU A 358 -2.31 20.60 -13.93
CA LEU A 358 -2.11 21.53 -12.80
C LEU A 358 -3.32 21.44 -11.87
N ASP A 359 -3.35 20.41 -11.04
CA ASP A 359 -4.43 20.18 -10.08
C ASP A 359 -4.48 21.32 -9.05
N GLN A 360 -5.67 21.89 -8.83
CA GLN A 360 -5.86 22.88 -7.76
C GLN A 360 -6.28 22.18 -6.48
N GLN A 361 -5.59 22.53 -5.38
CA GLN A 361 -5.88 21.96 -4.07
C GLN A 361 -7.15 22.57 -3.46
N VAL A 362 -8.00 21.71 -2.89
CA VAL A 362 -9.14 22.16 -2.08
C VAL A 362 -8.62 22.81 -0.79
N PRO A 363 -9.09 24.02 -0.42
CA PRO A 363 -8.63 24.70 0.80
C PRO A 363 -8.89 23.86 2.05
N SER A 364 -7.92 23.82 2.98
CA SER A 364 -8.04 23.11 4.26
C SER A 364 -8.39 24.00 5.46
N LYS A 365 -8.36 25.32 5.29
CA LYS A 365 -8.62 26.32 6.35
C LYS A 365 -9.85 27.14 6.02
N ARG A 366 -10.59 27.54 7.06
CA ARG A 366 -11.84 28.33 6.95
C ARG A 366 -12.88 27.65 6.05
N ILE A 367 -13.05 26.36 6.29
CA ILE A 367 -14.02 25.54 5.57
C ILE A 367 -15.04 24.91 6.51
N LEU A 368 -16.18 24.56 5.95
CA LEU A 368 -17.14 23.61 6.51
C LEU A 368 -17.39 22.56 5.43
N TYR A 369 -17.39 21.28 5.77
CA TYR A 369 -17.64 20.23 4.80
C TYR A 369 -18.61 19.19 5.34
N THR A 370 -19.21 18.44 4.42
CA THR A 370 -19.94 17.22 4.75
C THR A 370 -19.65 16.16 3.71
N THR A 371 -20.02 14.93 4.04
CA THR A 371 -19.79 13.76 3.20
C THR A 371 -21.06 12.94 3.13
N ALA A 372 -21.35 12.44 1.93
CA ALA A 372 -22.33 11.38 1.69
C ALA A 372 -21.62 10.21 1.00
N GLU A 373 -22.13 9.01 1.21
CA GLU A 373 -21.58 7.81 0.59
C GLU A 373 -22.67 6.78 0.29
N VAL A 374 -22.45 5.97 -0.75
CA VAL A 374 -23.29 4.83 -1.09
C VAL A 374 -22.42 3.76 -1.76
N ILE A 375 -22.83 2.49 -1.64
CA ILE A 375 -22.24 1.38 -2.39
C ILE A 375 -23.23 1.00 -3.50
N VAL A 376 -22.73 0.94 -4.73
CA VAL A 376 -23.45 0.57 -5.95
C VAL A 376 -22.90 -0.73 -6.54
N ASN A 377 -23.80 -1.59 -7.02
CA ASN A 377 -23.47 -2.89 -7.60
C ASN A 377 -23.05 -2.81 -9.07
N CYS A 378 -22.01 -2.03 -9.36
CA CYS A 378 -21.39 -1.96 -10.69
C CYS A 378 -19.90 -1.64 -10.59
N ASP A 379 -19.18 -1.81 -11.70
CA ASP A 379 -17.77 -1.47 -11.79
C ASP A 379 -17.54 0.06 -11.72
N LYS A 380 -16.30 0.44 -11.35
CA LYS A 380 -15.93 1.84 -11.17
C LYS A 380 -16.08 2.67 -12.42
N LYS A 381 -15.85 2.08 -13.60
CA LYS A 381 -15.93 2.80 -14.88
C LYS A 381 -17.38 3.20 -15.17
N LYS A 382 -18.32 2.25 -15.11
CA LYS A 382 -19.76 2.53 -15.26
C LYS A 382 -20.23 3.60 -14.27
N ALA A 383 -19.83 3.46 -12.99
CA ALA A 383 -20.22 4.40 -11.96
C ALA A 383 -19.63 5.81 -12.20
N TYR A 384 -18.36 5.90 -12.58
CA TYR A 384 -17.66 7.15 -12.88
C TYR A 384 -18.30 7.87 -14.06
N GLU A 385 -18.49 7.18 -15.19
CA GLU A 385 -19.08 7.74 -16.40
C GLU A 385 -20.50 8.25 -16.15
N PHE A 386 -21.31 7.55 -15.37
CA PHE A 386 -22.67 7.98 -15.03
C PHE A 386 -22.69 9.24 -14.14
N VAL A 387 -21.93 9.23 -13.05
CA VAL A 387 -21.95 10.31 -12.04
C VAL A 387 -21.31 11.60 -12.57
N SER A 388 -20.27 11.48 -13.39
CA SER A 388 -19.59 12.63 -14.02
C SER A 388 -20.35 13.20 -15.22
N SER A 389 -21.27 12.42 -15.83
CA SER A 389 -21.96 12.81 -17.06
C SER A 389 -22.74 14.12 -16.94
N VAL A 390 -22.45 15.03 -17.86
CA VAL A 390 -23.19 16.29 -18.04
C VAL A 390 -24.68 16.04 -18.30
N ASN A 391 -25.00 14.99 -19.07
CA ASN A 391 -26.37 14.70 -19.51
C ASN A 391 -27.20 13.95 -18.46
N LYS A 392 -26.54 13.26 -17.52
CA LYS A 392 -27.23 12.48 -16.47
C LYS A 392 -27.33 13.24 -15.14
N LEU A 393 -26.66 14.38 -14.99
CA LEU A 393 -26.64 15.10 -13.72
C LEU A 393 -28.05 15.42 -13.18
N SER A 394 -28.98 15.81 -14.05
CA SER A 394 -30.38 16.09 -13.69
C SER A 394 -31.20 14.85 -13.34
N SER A 395 -30.77 13.65 -13.70
CA SER A 395 -31.51 12.41 -13.39
C SER A 395 -31.30 11.96 -11.95
N TRP A 396 -30.16 12.29 -11.32
CA TRP A 396 -29.86 11.86 -9.95
C TRP A 396 -29.79 13.00 -8.93
N LEU A 397 -29.48 14.24 -9.34
CA LEU A 397 -29.51 15.42 -8.45
C LEU A 397 -30.90 16.06 -8.37
N LEU A 398 -31.83 15.38 -7.70
CA LEU A 398 -33.22 15.79 -7.54
C LEU A 398 -33.43 16.70 -6.32
N LYS A 399 -34.57 17.42 -6.30
CA LYS A 399 -34.94 18.29 -5.18
C LYS A 399 -34.97 17.50 -3.86
N THR A 400 -34.26 17.99 -2.85
CA THR A 400 -34.28 17.42 -1.50
C THR A 400 -34.45 18.53 -0.47
N GLY A 401 -35.57 18.52 0.24
CA GLY A 401 -35.92 19.57 1.20
C GLY A 401 -35.91 20.96 0.55
N PRO A 402 -35.16 21.95 1.09
CA PRO A 402 -35.08 23.29 0.54
C PRO A 402 -34.13 23.43 -0.67
N ILE A 403 -33.34 22.40 -1.00
CA ILE A 403 -32.38 22.46 -2.10
C ILE A 403 -33.05 21.93 -3.37
N TYR A 404 -33.26 22.81 -4.35
CA TYR A 404 -33.76 22.46 -5.67
C TYR A 404 -32.75 21.60 -6.44
N GLY A 405 -33.25 20.61 -7.17
CA GLY A 405 -32.47 19.75 -8.04
C GLY A 405 -31.98 20.46 -9.30
N VAL A 406 -31.07 19.80 -10.00
CA VAL A 406 -30.53 20.25 -11.29
C VAL A 406 -31.56 19.94 -12.38
N ILE A 407 -31.91 20.94 -13.19
CA ILE A 407 -32.85 20.77 -14.30
C ILE A 407 -32.16 20.86 -15.66
N LYS A 408 -31.06 21.61 -15.76
CA LYS A 408 -30.34 21.83 -17.00
C LYS A 408 -28.86 22.06 -16.74
N VAL A 409 -28.04 21.47 -17.60
CA VAL A 409 -26.59 21.67 -17.60
C VAL A 409 -26.17 22.10 -18.99
N LYS A 410 -25.40 23.19 -19.08
CA LYS A 410 -24.84 23.69 -20.34
C LYS A 410 -23.33 23.72 -20.23
N THR A 411 -22.65 22.97 -21.09
CA THR A 411 -21.19 23.04 -21.21
C THR A 411 -20.76 24.43 -21.64
N LEU A 412 -19.77 25.00 -20.95
CA LEU A 412 -19.21 26.32 -21.24
C LEU A 412 -17.83 26.17 -21.90
N ARG A 413 -16.98 25.26 -21.40
CA ARG A 413 -15.66 24.94 -21.94
C ARG A 413 -15.36 23.44 -21.81
N GLY A 414 -14.81 22.86 -22.87
CA GLY A 414 -14.35 21.47 -22.90
C GLY A 414 -15.49 20.45 -22.89
N HIS A 415 -15.22 19.26 -22.36
CA HIS A 415 -16.15 18.12 -22.38
C HIS A 415 -16.38 17.50 -20.99
N TRP A 416 -15.93 18.18 -19.92
CA TRP A 416 -15.97 17.69 -18.54
C TRP A 416 -15.07 16.47 -18.32
N GLU A 417 -13.91 16.48 -18.98
CA GLU A 417 -12.91 15.39 -18.93
C GLU A 417 -11.54 15.89 -18.47
N ASN A 418 -11.25 17.18 -18.60
CA ASN A 418 -9.95 17.74 -18.30
C ASN A 418 -10.04 18.82 -17.21
N VAL A 419 -8.96 18.98 -16.44
CA VAL A 419 -8.82 20.11 -15.51
C VAL A 419 -9.02 21.42 -16.26
N GLY A 420 -9.90 22.28 -15.73
CA GLY A 420 -10.32 23.52 -16.36
C GLY A 420 -11.59 23.39 -17.23
N ASP A 421 -12.10 22.20 -17.54
CA ASP A 421 -13.41 22.12 -18.19
C ASP A 421 -14.49 22.67 -17.26
N ASN A 422 -15.48 23.38 -17.81
CA ASN A 422 -16.51 24.02 -17.00
C ASN A 422 -17.92 23.96 -17.62
N ARG A 423 -18.91 24.00 -16.73
CA ARG A 423 -20.33 23.89 -17.06
C ARG A 423 -21.17 24.84 -16.22
N LEU A 424 -22.23 25.37 -16.82
CA LEU A 424 -23.29 26.11 -16.14
C LEU A 424 -24.35 25.11 -15.70
N VAL A 425 -24.68 25.12 -14.41
CA VAL A 425 -25.77 24.32 -13.83
C VAL A 425 -26.92 25.25 -13.49
N GLU A 426 -28.11 24.89 -13.94
CA GLU A 426 -29.36 25.57 -13.63
C GLU A 426 -30.24 24.66 -12.77
N ARG A 427 -30.76 25.21 -11.68
CA ARG A 427 -31.62 24.52 -10.70
C ARG A 427 -33.09 24.84 -10.92
N GLY A 428 -33.97 24.03 -10.33
CA GLY A 428 -35.43 24.17 -10.44
C GLY A 428 -36.01 25.52 -9.97
N ASP A 429 -35.26 26.31 -9.20
CA ASP A 429 -35.60 27.68 -8.79
C ASP A 429 -35.02 28.76 -9.70
N THR A 430 -34.57 28.39 -10.91
CA THR A 430 -33.86 29.25 -11.89
C THR A 430 -32.50 29.77 -11.42
N ALA A 431 -32.04 29.36 -10.23
CA ALA A 431 -30.73 29.70 -9.75
C ALA A 431 -29.65 29.01 -10.60
N THR A 432 -28.56 29.74 -10.87
CA THR A 432 -27.44 29.25 -11.66
C THR A 432 -26.14 29.30 -10.86
N LEU A 433 -25.24 28.41 -11.24
CA LEU A 433 -23.87 28.35 -10.75
C LEU A 433 -22.96 27.78 -11.85
N VAL A 434 -21.66 28.05 -11.76
CA VAL A 434 -20.66 27.49 -12.68
C VAL A 434 -19.78 26.51 -11.94
N GLU A 435 -19.71 25.27 -12.42
CA GLU A 435 -18.77 24.26 -11.94
C GLU A 435 -17.57 24.18 -12.90
N GLU A 436 -16.36 24.01 -12.36
CA GLU A 436 -15.11 23.86 -13.11
C GLU A 436 -14.27 22.74 -12.50
N LEU A 437 -13.80 21.79 -13.31
CA LEU A 437 -12.93 20.69 -12.87
C LEU A 437 -11.57 21.24 -12.41
N ILE A 438 -11.12 20.79 -11.25
CA ILE A 438 -9.86 21.22 -10.64
C ILE A 438 -8.87 20.08 -10.40
N SER A 439 -9.33 18.83 -10.38
CA SER A 439 -8.49 17.63 -10.49
C SER A 439 -9.31 16.51 -11.15
N VAL A 440 -8.65 15.68 -11.95
CA VAL A 440 -9.29 14.55 -12.65
C VAL A 440 -8.37 13.35 -12.61
N HIS A 441 -8.82 12.28 -11.96
CA HIS A 441 -8.13 10.99 -11.88
C HIS A 441 -9.11 9.90 -12.35
N PRO A 442 -9.13 9.54 -13.65
CA PRO A 442 -10.16 8.70 -14.23
C PRO A 442 -10.44 7.43 -13.43
N TYR A 443 -11.72 7.14 -13.23
CA TYR A 443 -12.25 5.99 -12.48
C TYR A 443 -11.86 5.92 -10.99
N SER A 444 -11.08 6.87 -10.48
CA SER A 444 -10.67 6.95 -9.09
C SER A 444 -11.34 8.12 -8.39
N ASN A 445 -11.22 9.34 -8.92
CA ASN A 445 -11.88 10.51 -8.37
C ASN A 445 -11.90 11.70 -9.36
N TYR A 446 -12.72 12.71 -9.08
CA TYR A 446 -12.53 14.05 -9.63
C TYR A 446 -12.97 15.10 -8.62
N ALA A 447 -12.35 16.27 -8.67
CA ALA A 447 -12.75 17.43 -7.90
C ALA A 447 -13.15 18.59 -8.82
N TYR A 448 -14.09 19.41 -8.35
CA TYR A 448 -14.52 20.62 -9.03
C TYR A 448 -14.77 21.74 -8.04
N GLN A 449 -14.60 22.98 -8.50
CA GLN A 449 -15.03 24.16 -7.78
C GLN A 449 -16.32 24.71 -8.36
N THR A 450 -17.17 25.28 -7.51
CA THR A 450 -18.42 25.94 -7.90
C THR A 450 -18.32 27.43 -7.59
N THR A 451 -18.65 28.27 -8.56
CA THR A 451 -18.56 29.73 -8.51
C THR A 451 -19.82 30.38 -9.12
N LYS A 452 -19.86 31.72 -9.15
CA LYS A 452 -20.91 32.53 -9.83
C LYS A 452 -22.36 32.17 -9.40
N PHE A 453 -22.56 31.92 -8.11
CA PHE A 453 -23.89 31.69 -7.54
C PHE A 453 -24.82 32.88 -7.83
N SER A 454 -25.99 32.64 -8.43
CA SER A 454 -27.01 33.67 -8.64
C SER A 454 -27.96 33.84 -7.43
N ASP A 455 -28.01 32.84 -6.56
CA ASP A 455 -28.91 32.76 -5.39
C ASP A 455 -28.31 33.36 -4.10
N ILE A 456 -28.93 33.05 -2.95
CA ILE A 456 -28.52 33.55 -1.64
C ILE A 456 -27.10 33.11 -1.23
N PHE A 457 -26.58 31.99 -1.75
CA PHE A 457 -25.26 31.49 -1.37
C PHE A 457 -24.12 32.43 -1.76
N LYS A 458 -24.32 33.32 -2.75
CA LYS A 458 -23.36 34.36 -3.12
C LYS A 458 -23.01 35.30 -1.96
N HIS A 459 -23.88 35.42 -0.95
CA HIS A 459 -23.64 36.23 0.24
C HIS A 459 -22.83 35.51 1.32
N PHE A 460 -22.82 34.17 1.31
CA PHE A 460 -22.18 33.35 2.36
C PHE A 460 -20.84 32.74 1.92
N THR A 461 -20.69 32.44 0.63
CA THR A 461 -19.51 31.80 0.07
C THR A 461 -19.09 32.43 -1.25
N ASN A 462 -17.78 32.37 -1.55
CA ASN A 462 -17.26 32.70 -2.88
C ASN A 462 -17.09 31.45 -3.75
N LYS A 463 -16.74 30.33 -3.10
CA LYS A 463 -16.41 29.07 -3.74
C LYS A 463 -16.84 27.92 -2.86
N THR A 464 -17.44 26.92 -3.49
CA THR A 464 -17.56 25.58 -2.90
C THR A 464 -16.77 24.59 -3.74
N TYR A 465 -16.53 23.41 -3.18
CA TYR A 465 -15.75 22.36 -3.82
C TYR A 465 -16.48 21.04 -3.66
N GLY A 466 -16.74 20.34 -4.75
CA GLY A 466 -17.20 18.96 -4.74
C GLY A 466 -16.04 18.03 -5.07
N HIS A 467 -15.91 16.94 -4.34
CA HIS A 467 -14.91 15.92 -4.58
C HIS A 467 -15.59 14.55 -4.57
N MET A 468 -15.64 13.91 -5.74
CA MET A 468 -16.29 12.62 -5.94
C MET A 468 -15.23 11.52 -5.98
N TRP A 469 -15.40 10.50 -5.14
CA TRP A 469 -14.49 9.36 -5.01
C TRP A 469 -15.18 8.07 -5.44
N PHE A 470 -14.43 7.20 -6.11
CA PHE A 470 -14.86 5.91 -6.63
C PHE A 470 -13.88 4.84 -6.13
N ASP A 471 -14.25 4.14 -5.07
CA ASP A 471 -13.40 3.13 -4.45
C ASP A 471 -13.99 1.73 -4.64
N THR A 472 -13.17 0.73 -4.98
CA THR A 472 -13.61 -0.67 -5.00
C THR A 472 -13.77 -1.20 -3.57
N VAL A 473 -14.95 -1.73 -3.24
CA VAL A 473 -15.26 -2.39 -1.96
C VAL A 473 -16.09 -3.65 -2.24
N ASP A 474 -15.52 -4.83 -2.01
CA ASP A 474 -16.20 -6.14 -2.15
C ASP A 474 -16.96 -6.30 -3.49
N ASP A 475 -16.27 -6.16 -4.64
CA ASP A 475 -16.88 -6.24 -5.98
C ASP A 475 -17.90 -5.16 -6.33
N LYS A 476 -18.06 -4.17 -5.46
CA LYS A 476 -18.93 -3.03 -5.66
C LYS A 476 -18.13 -1.74 -5.70
N THR A 477 -18.75 -0.69 -6.22
CA THR A 477 -18.16 0.64 -6.21
C THR A 477 -18.76 1.44 -5.06
N ARG A 478 -17.91 1.93 -4.16
CA ARG A 478 -18.28 2.94 -3.18
C ARG A 478 -18.14 4.31 -3.82
N LEU A 479 -19.27 5.00 -3.97
CA LEU A 479 -19.34 6.40 -4.32
C LEU A 479 -19.28 7.21 -3.03
N ARG A 480 -18.34 8.14 -2.94
CA ARG A 480 -18.27 9.07 -1.80
C ARG A 480 -18.11 10.49 -2.29
N TRP A 481 -19.02 11.35 -1.87
CA TRP A 481 -19.05 12.75 -2.26
C TRP A 481 -18.76 13.65 -1.07
N VAL A 482 -17.59 14.28 -1.08
CA VAL A 482 -17.21 15.30 -0.11
C VAL A 482 -17.54 16.67 -0.70
N TYR A 483 -18.34 17.46 0.02
CA TYR A 483 -18.70 18.80 -0.41
C TYR A 483 -18.25 19.83 0.62
N THR A 484 -17.46 20.80 0.17
CA THR A 484 -16.76 21.77 1.02
C THR A 484 -17.21 23.19 0.69
N PHE A 485 -17.61 23.94 1.72
CA PHE A 485 -17.91 25.36 1.66
C PHE A 485 -16.75 26.17 2.22
N THR A 486 -16.31 27.19 1.49
CA THR A 486 -15.62 28.33 2.10
C THR A 486 -16.64 29.30 2.67
N TYR A 487 -16.28 30.08 3.68
CA TYR A 487 -17.17 31.11 4.25
C TYR A 487 -16.49 32.48 4.26
N LYS A 488 -17.26 33.53 3.96
CA LYS A 488 -16.73 34.91 3.86
C LYS A 488 -16.41 35.53 5.22
N ASN A 489 -17.26 35.28 6.21
CA ASN A 489 -17.19 35.91 7.54
C ASN A 489 -17.86 35.03 8.61
N PHE A 490 -17.88 35.52 9.86
CA PHE A 490 -18.44 34.81 11.01
C PHE A 490 -19.94 34.47 10.85
N LEU A 491 -20.75 35.41 10.37
CA LEU A 491 -22.18 35.16 10.13
C LEU A 491 -22.41 34.08 9.07
N SER A 492 -21.61 34.10 8.01
CA SER A 492 -21.63 33.05 6.98
C SER A 492 -21.29 31.68 7.56
N ARG A 493 -20.28 31.63 8.44
CA ARG A 493 -19.92 30.39 9.15
C ARG A 493 -21.08 29.90 10.01
N LEU A 494 -21.76 30.78 10.75
CA LEU A 494 -22.89 30.41 11.60
C LEU A 494 -24.04 29.83 10.78
N PHE A 495 -24.46 30.52 9.72
CA PHE A 495 -25.50 30.02 8.81
C PHE A 495 -25.13 28.65 8.21
N LEU A 496 -23.93 28.55 7.62
CA LEU A 496 -23.47 27.32 6.98
C LEU A 496 -23.30 26.17 7.99
N SER A 497 -22.93 26.46 9.24
CA SER A 497 -22.79 25.43 10.29
C SER A 497 -24.11 24.74 10.63
N LEU A 498 -25.24 25.41 10.42
CA LEU A 498 -26.57 24.83 10.54
C LEU A 498 -27.01 24.19 9.22
N PHE A 499 -26.82 24.89 8.10
CA PHE A 499 -27.29 24.47 6.80
C PHE A 499 -26.63 23.17 6.29
N VAL A 500 -25.31 23.06 6.43
CA VAL A 500 -24.51 21.94 5.90
C VAL A 500 -24.93 20.58 6.49
N PRO A 501 -25.00 20.38 7.82
CA PRO A 501 -25.41 19.09 8.37
C PRO A 501 -26.91 18.79 8.20
N LEU A 502 -27.78 19.81 8.18
CA LEU A 502 -29.24 19.60 8.17
C LEU A 502 -29.81 19.37 6.77
N PHE A 503 -29.33 20.10 5.77
CA PHE A 503 -29.91 20.12 4.43
C PHE A 503 -28.96 19.61 3.36
N LEU A 504 -27.73 20.12 3.31
CA LEU A 504 -26.76 19.70 2.29
C LEU A 504 -26.47 18.21 2.39
N LYS A 505 -26.15 17.70 3.58
CA LYS A 505 -25.85 16.26 3.77
C LYS A 505 -26.98 15.37 3.24
N LYS A 506 -28.24 15.73 3.50
CA LYS A 506 -29.42 15.00 3.01
C LYS A 506 -29.52 15.06 1.49
N TYR A 507 -29.30 16.24 0.90
CA TYR A 507 -29.30 16.42 -0.56
C TYR A 507 -28.23 15.56 -1.24
N LEU A 508 -26.99 15.57 -0.73
CA LEU A 508 -25.92 14.73 -1.28
C LEU A 508 -26.26 13.24 -1.16
N GLN A 509 -26.76 12.81 0.00
CA GLN A 509 -27.11 11.41 0.25
C GLN A 509 -28.26 10.94 -0.66
N ASN A 510 -29.33 11.72 -0.77
CA ASN A 510 -30.44 11.40 -1.66
C ASN A 510 -29.99 11.38 -3.12
N GLY A 511 -29.12 12.30 -3.53
CA GLY A 511 -28.52 12.28 -4.85
C GLY A 511 -27.80 10.96 -5.13
N LEU A 512 -26.88 10.57 -4.24
CA LEU A 512 -26.17 9.30 -4.37
C LEU A 512 -27.11 8.08 -4.36
N ASN A 513 -28.18 8.10 -3.56
CA ASN A 513 -29.18 7.03 -3.57
C ASN A 513 -29.94 6.96 -4.91
N ASN A 514 -30.32 8.08 -5.50
CA ASN A 514 -30.94 8.10 -6.83
C ASN A 514 -29.96 7.58 -7.89
N ALA A 515 -28.68 7.98 -7.81
CA ALA A 515 -27.64 7.47 -8.71
C ALA A 515 -27.46 5.96 -8.57
N LYS A 516 -27.56 5.44 -7.35
CA LYS A 516 -27.56 3.99 -7.08
C LYS A 516 -28.72 3.29 -7.78
N GLU A 517 -29.95 3.78 -7.61
CA GLU A 517 -31.13 3.20 -8.27
C GLU A 517 -30.91 3.08 -9.78
N PHE A 518 -30.46 4.16 -10.44
CA PHE A 518 -30.15 4.12 -11.88
C PHE A 518 -28.99 3.20 -12.28
N LEU A 519 -28.02 2.97 -11.40
CA LEU A 519 -26.83 2.16 -11.70
C LEU A 519 -27.08 0.66 -11.49
N GLU A 520 -28.02 0.33 -10.61
CA GLU A 520 -28.42 -1.03 -10.22
C GLU A 520 -29.67 -1.55 -10.93
N ASP A 521 -30.48 -0.65 -11.51
CA ASP A 521 -31.45 -0.97 -12.56
C ASP A 521 -30.73 -1.38 -13.86
#